data_AF-A0A0F8SNT4-F1
#
_entry.id   AF-A0A0F8SNT4-F1
#
_cell.length_a   1.000
_cell.length_b   1.000
_cell.length_c   1.000
_cell.angle_alpha   90.00
_cell.angle_beta   90.00
_cell.angle_gamma   90.00
#
_symmetry.space_group_name_H-M   'P 1'
#
loop_
_entity.id
_entity.type
_entity.pdbx_description
1 polymer ?
#
loop_
_entity_poly.entity_id
_entity_poly.type
_entity_poly.pdbx_seq_one_letter_code
_entity_poly.pdbx_strand_id
1 'polypeptide(L)'
;MVHNGYNPHTKQGLGEINIGRYKCSNCGRTYEEDYSFWGDLKALLFDSFNDFFKLLRYHKVSYDGISDIMEFIYPRSRSTILRAFYKEMEQETVPFSENIHMVHY
;
A
#
# COMPACT_ATOMS: atom_id res chain seq x y z
N MET A 1 -14.47 19.44 -15.48
CA MET A 1 -14.87 18.49 -14.42
C MET A 1 -15.24 19.32 -13.20
N VAL A 2 -16.31 18.99 -12.48
CA VAL A 2 -16.70 19.73 -11.27
C VAL A 2 -16.49 18.81 -10.08
N HIS A 3 -15.45 19.06 -9.27
CA HIS A 3 -15.20 18.28 -8.07
C HIS A 3 -16.36 18.43 -7.09
N ASN A 4 -16.89 17.32 -6.60
CA ASN A 4 -18.13 17.28 -5.82
C ASN A 4 -18.04 16.42 -4.55
N GLY A 5 -16.83 16.24 -4.02
CA GLY A 5 -16.58 15.54 -2.76
C GLY A 5 -15.49 14.49 -2.91
N TYR A 6 -15.49 13.52 -2.02
CA TYR A 6 -14.57 12.38 -2.00
C TYR A 6 -15.29 11.13 -1.50
N ASN A 7 -14.73 9.95 -1.79
CA ASN A 7 -15.11 8.68 -1.19
C ASN A 7 -13.91 8.13 -0.39
N PRO A 8 -14.09 7.76 0.89
CA PRO A 8 -13.04 7.14 1.67
C PRO A 8 -12.83 5.68 1.24
N HIS A 9 -11.56 5.28 1.15
CA HIS A 9 -11.11 3.93 0.85
C HIS A 9 -10.16 3.47 1.96
N THR A 10 -10.66 2.62 2.84
CA THR A 10 -9.93 2.11 4.01
C THR A 10 -9.31 0.74 3.73
N LYS A 11 -8.05 0.55 4.13
CA LYS A 11 -7.41 -0.75 4.25
C LYS A 11 -7.15 -1.04 5.72
N GLN A 12 -7.76 -2.11 6.23
CA GLN A 12 -7.64 -2.49 7.64
C GLN A 12 -6.17 -2.67 8.02
N GLY A 13 -5.79 -2.15 9.19
CA GLY A 13 -4.42 -2.22 9.68
C GLY A 13 -3.41 -1.30 8.97
N LEU A 14 -3.79 -0.62 7.89
CA LEU A 14 -2.91 0.25 7.11
C LEU A 14 -3.34 1.73 7.16
N GLY A 15 -4.61 2.03 6.89
CA GLY A 15 -5.11 3.42 6.93
C GLY A 15 -6.28 3.67 6.00
N GLU A 16 -6.67 4.94 5.90
CA GLU A 16 -7.74 5.43 5.03
C GLU A 16 -7.17 6.48 4.06
N ILE A 17 -7.61 6.42 2.81
CA ILE A 17 -7.35 7.45 1.80
C ILE A 17 -8.68 8.01 1.30
N ASN A 18 -8.72 9.30 0.99
CA ASN A 18 -9.89 9.95 0.42
C ASN A 18 -9.68 10.14 -1.08
N ILE A 19 -10.49 9.46 -1.90
CA ILE A 19 -10.42 9.55 -3.36
C ILE A 19 -11.40 10.62 -3.82
N GLY A 20 -10.91 11.64 -4.53
CA GLY A 20 -11.74 12.73 -5.01
C GLY A 20 -12.84 12.26 -5.97
N ARG A 21 -13.93 13.01 -6.02
CA ARG A 21 -15.06 12.76 -6.93
C ARG A 21 -15.28 13.97 -7.79
N TYR A 22 -15.66 13.71 -9.04
CA TYR A 22 -16.05 14.77 -9.94
C TYR A 22 -17.27 14.40 -10.77
N LYS A 23 -18.10 15.41 -11.06
CA LYS A 23 -19.19 15.30 -12.03
C LYS A 23 -18.68 15.71 -13.41
N CYS A 24 -18.90 14.86 -14.40
CA CYS A 24 -18.61 15.18 -15.79
C CYS A 24 -19.61 16.24 -16.29
N SER A 25 -19.09 17.37 -16.76
CA SER A 25 -19.92 18.47 -17.27
C SER A 25 -20.67 18.12 -18.55
N ASN A 26 -20.21 17.11 -19.31
CA ASN A 26 -20.80 16.72 -20.58
C ASN A 26 -21.92 15.67 -20.43
N CYS A 27 -21.68 14.60 -19.66
CA CYS A 27 -22.64 13.51 -19.50
C CYS A 27 -23.39 13.51 -18.15
N GLY A 28 -23.03 14.40 -17.23
CA GLY A 28 -23.66 14.53 -15.92
C GLY A 28 -23.40 13.38 -14.94
N ARG A 29 -22.64 12.34 -15.33
CA ARG A 29 -22.28 11.22 -14.46
C ARG A 29 -21.19 11.63 -13.45
N THR A 30 -21.23 11.01 -12.28
CA THR A 30 -20.18 11.16 -11.25
C THR A 30 -19.14 10.08 -11.44
N TYR A 31 -17.88 10.47 -11.35
CA TYR A 31 -16.71 9.60 -11.41
C TYR A 31 -15.85 9.80 -10.16
N GLU A 32 -15.06 8.80 -9.83
CA GLU A 32 -13.99 8.89 -8.83
C GLU A 32 -12.66 9.12 -9.52
N GLU A 33 -11.77 9.81 -8.82
CA GLU A 33 -10.35 9.92 -9.16
C GLU A 33 -9.65 8.58 -8.99
N ASP A 34 -8.39 8.52 -9.39
CA ASP A 34 -7.60 7.30 -9.37
C ASP A 34 -7.41 6.78 -7.93
N TYR A 35 -7.73 5.50 -7.71
CA TYR A 35 -7.62 4.81 -6.42
C TYR A 35 -6.41 3.86 -6.37
N SER A 36 -5.47 4.04 -7.30
CA SER A 36 -4.24 3.25 -7.44
C SER A 36 -3.29 3.36 -6.25
N PHE A 37 -3.43 4.36 -5.37
CA PHE A 37 -2.51 4.67 -4.28
C PHE A 37 -2.02 3.43 -3.50
N TRP A 38 -2.94 2.55 -3.07
CA TRP A 38 -2.56 1.33 -2.33
C TRP A 38 -1.77 0.34 -3.19
N GLY A 39 -2.12 0.24 -4.47
CA GLY A 39 -1.39 -0.55 -5.47
C GLY A 39 0.01 0.01 -5.73
N ASP A 40 0.12 1.32 -5.86
CA ASP A 40 1.39 2.02 -6.09
C ASP A 40 2.31 1.94 -4.87
N LEU A 41 1.76 2.13 -3.67
CA LEU A 41 2.48 1.95 -2.41
C LEU A 41 3.01 0.52 -2.27
N LYS A 42 2.20 -0.49 -2.64
CA LYS A 42 2.63 -1.89 -2.68
C LYS A 42 3.76 -2.11 -3.67
N ALA A 43 3.64 -1.59 -4.89
CA ALA A 43 4.68 -1.71 -5.92
C ALA A 43 5.99 -1.08 -5.44
N LEU A 44 5.94 0.15 -4.93
CA LEU A 44 7.09 0.88 -4.40
C LEU A 44 7.81 0.10 -3.28
N LEU A 45 7.04 -0.52 -2.38
CA LEU A 45 7.61 -1.34 -1.31
C LEU A 45 8.38 -2.56 -1.87
N PHE A 46 7.79 -3.29 -2.83
CA PHE A 46 8.46 -4.46 -3.43
C PHE A 46 9.68 -4.07 -4.26
N ASP A 47 9.61 -2.96 -5.00
CA ASP A 47 10.73 -2.43 -5.77
C ASP A 47 11.89 -2.01 -4.84
N SER A 48 11.57 -1.36 -3.73
CA SER A 48 12.55 -0.99 -2.71
C SER A 48 13.24 -2.22 -2.11
N PHE A 49 12.49 -3.30 -1.83
CA PHE A 49 13.09 -4.57 -1.40
C PHE A 49 13.98 -5.18 -2.47
N ASN A 50 13.54 -5.20 -3.73
CA ASN A 50 14.32 -5.72 -4.83
C ASN A 50 15.66 -4.98 -4.96
N ASP A 51 15.65 -3.65 -4.89
CA ASP A 51 16.86 -2.84 -4.98
C ASP A 51 17.77 -3.02 -3.76
N PHE A 52 17.20 -3.14 -2.57
CA PHE A 52 17.94 -3.52 -1.37
C PHE A 52 18.65 -4.87 -1.54
N PHE A 53 17.95 -5.90 -2.02
CA PHE A 53 18.57 -7.21 -2.27
C PHE A 53 19.66 -7.14 -3.35
N LYS A 54 19.45 -6.38 -4.44
CA LYS A 54 20.48 -6.18 -5.46
C LYS A 54 21.75 -5.55 -4.88
N LEU A 55 21.62 -4.56 -4.00
CA LEU A 55 22.77 -3.93 -3.32
C LEU A 55 23.53 -4.94 -2.45
N LEU A 56 22.83 -5.73 -1.64
CA LEU A 56 23.46 -6.77 -0.82
C LEU A 56 24.22 -7.79 -1.70
N ARG A 57 23.64 -8.16 -2.83
CA ARG A 57 24.29 -9.05 -3.80
C ARG A 57 25.50 -8.43 -4.47
N TYR A 58 25.43 -7.16 -4.84
CA TYR A 58 26.56 -6.41 -5.40
C TYR A 58 27.75 -6.43 -4.43
N HIS A 59 27.48 -6.29 -3.12
CA HIS A 59 28.48 -6.41 -2.06
C HIS A 59 28.83 -7.86 -1.66
N LYS A 60 28.40 -8.86 -2.44
CA LYS A 60 28.70 -10.29 -2.24
C LYS A 60 28.26 -10.85 -0.89
N VAL A 61 27.20 -10.29 -0.28
CA VAL A 61 26.61 -10.87 0.92
C VAL A 61 26.04 -12.25 0.58
N SER A 62 26.36 -13.25 1.39
CA SER A 62 25.86 -14.62 1.22
C SER A 62 24.34 -14.66 1.38
N TYR A 63 23.70 -15.71 0.86
CA TYR A 63 22.26 -15.88 1.06
C TYR A 63 21.89 -16.00 2.55
N ASP A 64 22.72 -16.69 3.33
CA ASP A 64 22.53 -16.81 4.78
C ASP A 64 22.65 -15.43 5.45
N GLY A 65 23.67 -14.64 5.08
CA GLY A 65 23.82 -13.28 5.61
C GLY A 65 22.66 -12.34 5.23
N ILE A 66 22.08 -12.49 4.03
CA ILE A 66 20.86 -11.78 3.65
C ILE A 66 19.68 -12.25 4.50
N SER A 67 19.57 -13.56 4.77
CA SER A 67 18.54 -14.13 5.62
C SER A 67 18.63 -13.59 7.04
N ASP A 68 19.82 -13.55 7.63
CA ASP A 68 20.07 -13.02 8.98
C ASP A 68 19.73 -11.53 9.07
N ILE A 69 20.09 -10.73 8.04
CA ILE A 69 19.70 -9.32 7.95
C ILE A 69 18.19 -9.17 7.88
N MET A 70 17.50 -10.00 7.08
CA MET A 70 16.05 -9.95 6.97
C MET A 70 15.36 -10.38 8.27
N GLU A 71 15.89 -11.37 8.97
CA GLU A 71 15.43 -11.78 10.30
C GLU A 71 15.65 -10.67 11.35
N PHE A 72 16.75 -9.92 11.25
CA PHE A 72 16.97 -8.75 12.10
C PHE A 72 15.98 -7.62 11.83
N ILE A 73 15.79 -7.23 10.56
CA ILE A 73 14.90 -6.11 10.17
C ILE A 73 13.43 -6.49 10.43
N TYR A 74 13.08 -7.74 10.12
CA TYR A 74 11.76 -8.30 10.36
C TYR A 74 11.90 -9.64 11.07
N PRO A 75 11.76 -9.68 12.41
CA PRO A 75 11.93 -10.90 13.23
C PRO A 75 10.74 -11.85 13.12
N ARG A 76 10.25 -12.06 11.90
CA ARG A 76 9.20 -12.98 11.51
C ARG A 76 9.61 -13.62 10.20
N SER A 77 9.29 -14.90 10.02
CA SER A 77 9.62 -15.59 8.78
C SER A 77 9.07 -14.83 7.55
N ARG A 78 9.79 -14.88 6.41
CA ARG A 78 9.35 -14.31 5.12
C ARG A 78 7.89 -14.67 4.82
N SER A 79 7.52 -15.92 5.06
CA SER A 79 6.18 -16.47 4.87
C SER A 79 5.14 -15.78 5.75
N THR A 80 5.49 -15.49 7.00
CA THR A 80 4.63 -14.78 7.96
C THR A 80 4.43 -13.32 7.55
N ILE A 81 5.48 -12.64 7.09
CA ILE A 81 5.40 -11.24 6.62
C ILE A 81 4.55 -11.14 5.38
N LEU A 82 4.83 -11.96 4.36
CA LEU A 82 4.04 -11.97 3.13
C LEU A 82 2.59 -12.31 3.42
N ARG A 83 2.32 -13.33 4.24
CA ARG A 83 0.95 -13.70 4.62
C ARG A 83 0.24 -12.58 5.37
N ALA A 84 0.91 -11.88 6.29
CA ALA A 84 0.33 -10.73 6.99
C ALA A 84 0.04 -9.59 5.99
N PHE A 85 1.00 -9.26 5.13
CA PHE A 85 0.84 -8.22 4.11
C PHE A 85 -0.31 -8.53 3.15
N TYR A 86 -0.36 -9.75 2.58
CA TYR A 86 -1.46 -10.16 1.71
C TYR A 86 -2.80 -10.19 2.44
N LYS A 87 -2.85 -10.64 3.70
CA LYS A 87 -4.06 -10.63 4.51
C LYS A 87 -4.61 -9.21 4.70
N GLU A 88 -3.77 -8.24 5.08
CA GLU A 88 -4.22 -6.85 5.27
C GLU A 88 -4.56 -6.17 3.93
N MET A 89 -3.88 -6.55 2.84
CA MET A 89 -4.15 -6.09 1.48
C MET A 89 -5.49 -6.60 0.90
N GLU A 90 -5.85 -7.86 1.16
CA GLU A 90 -7.03 -8.55 0.64
C GLU A 90 -8.31 -8.29 1.45
N GLN A 91 -8.20 -7.76 2.68
CA GLN A 91 -9.38 -7.37 3.45
C GLN A 91 -10.03 -6.13 2.85
N GLU A 92 -11.04 -6.36 2.01
CA GLU A 92 -11.60 -5.33 1.14
C GLU A 92 -12.79 -4.55 1.73
N THR A 93 -13.40 -4.92 2.86
CA THR A 93 -14.61 -4.18 3.32
C THR A 93 -14.96 -4.41 4.80
N VAL A 94 -14.82 -3.40 5.67
CA VAL A 94 -15.44 -3.30 7.02
C VAL A 94 -15.55 -1.82 7.42
N PRO A 95 -16.63 -1.35 8.08
CA PRO A 95 -16.93 0.08 8.21
C PRO A 95 -15.96 0.85 9.10
N PHE A 96 -15.87 2.14 8.77
CA PHE A 96 -15.31 3.29 9.48
C PHE A 96 -14.82 3.05 10.91
N SER A 97 -13.54 3.39 11.15
CA SER A 97 -12.93 3.53 12.47
C SER A 97 -12.39 4.95 12.60
N GLU A 98 -12.94 5.72 13.54
CA GLU A 98 -12.70 7.17 13.77
C GLU A 98 -11.25 7.57 14.10
N ASN A 99 -10.31 6.62 14.18
CA ASN A 99 -9.03 6.84 14.86
C ASN A 99 -7.80 6.95 13.95
N ILE A 100 -7.91 6.83 12.62
CA ILE A 100 -6.75 6.93 11.71
C ILE A 100 -7.13 7.69 10.43
N HIS A 101 -6.68 8.94 10.31
CA HIS A 101 -6.75 9.72 9.07
C HIS A 101 -5.35 9.92 8.50
N MET A 102 -5.09 9.41 7.29
CA MET A 102 -3.93 9.81 6.49
C MET A 102 -4.42 10.69 5.34
N VAL A 103 -4.09 11.97 5.37
CA VAL A 103 -4.44 12.93 4.32
C VAL A 103 -3.26 13.00 3.35
N HIS A 104 -3.44 12.52 2.12
CA HIS A 104 -2.51 12.76 1.02
C HIS A 104 -3.05 13.91 0.17
N TYR A 105 -2.21 14.93 -0.06
CA TYR A 105 -2.47 16.02 -1.00
C TYR A 105 -1.92 15.67 -2.39
#